data_AF-A0A7Y0XBC5-F1
#
_entry.id   AF-A0A7Y0XBC5-F1
#
_cell.length_a   1.000
_cell.length_b   1.000
_cell.length_c   1.000
_cell.angle_alpha   90.00
_cell.angle_beta   90.00
_cell.angle_gamma   90.00
#
_symmetry.space_group_name_H-M   'P 1'
#
loop_
_entity.id
_entity.type
_entity.pdbx_description
1 polymer ?
#
loop_
_entity_poly.entity_id
_entity_poly.type
_entity_poly.pdbx_seq_one_letter_code
_entity_poly.pdbx_strand_id
1 'polypeptide(L)'
;ENPLSKVADKFKEEADVVCFDEFFVSDITDAMILATLLQEMFKRQMILVATSNIEPQNLYRNGLQRARFLPAIDMILARCEVLNVDSGV
;
A
#
# COMPACT_ATOMS: atom_id res chain seq x y z
N GLU A 1 -1.33 -18.15 12.61
CA GLU A 1 -0.32 -17.42 11.81
C GLU A 1 -1.04 -16.58 10.76
N ASN A 2 -0.65 -15.33 10.54
CA ASN A 2 -1.34 -14.45 9.58
C ASN A 2 -1.01 -14.91 8.14
N PRO A 3 -2.00 -15.28 7.30
CA PRO A 3 -1.73 -15.75 5.94
C PRO A 3 -0.96 -14.73 5.11
N LEU A 4 -1.16 -13.43 5.35
CA LEU A 4 -0.46 -12.36 4.64
C LEU A 4 1.03 -12.25 5.02
N SER A 5 1.43 -12.74 6.20
CA SER A 5 2.85 -12.88 6.52
C SER A 5 3.52 -13.87 5.57
N LYS A 6 2.89 -15.02 5.32
CA LYS A 6 3.41 -16.04 4.39
C LYS A 6 3.46 -15.55 2.96
N VAL A 7 2.46 -14.77 2.55
CA VAL A 7 2.46 -14.12 1.24
C VAL A 7 3.62 -13.13 1.13
N ALA A 8 3.86 -12.31 2.16
CA ALA A 8 4.98 -11.37 2.17
C ALA A 8 6.35 -12.07 2.20
N ASP A 9 6.48 -13.21 2.91
CA ASP A 9 7.68 -14.06 2.85
C ASP A 9 7.94 -14.54 1.43
N LYS A 10 6.91 -15.08 0.77
CA LYS A 10 7.01 -15.54 -0.62
C LYS A 10 7.35 -14.40 -1.58
N PHE A 11 6.72 -13.23 -1.42
CA PHE A 11 7.03 -12.06 -2.24
C PHE A 11 8.49 -11.65 -2.06
N LYS A 12 9.01 -11.66 -0.82
CA LYS A 12 10.40 -11.31 -0.52
C LYS A 12 11.40 -12.31 -1.11
N GLU A 13 11.05 -13.59 -1.14
CA GLU A 13 11.87 -14.62 -1.81
C GLU A 13 11.96 -14.39 -3.33
N GLU A 14 10.90 -13.87 -3.94
CA GLU A 14 10.81 -13.67 -5.38
C GLU A 14 11.27 -12.27 -5.84
N ALA A 15 11.11 -11.23 -5.00
CA ALA A 15 11.38 -9.84 -5.35
C ALA A 15 11.64 -8.93 -4.12
N ASP A 16 12.58 -8.00 -4.29
CA ASP A 16 12.80 -6.90 -3.33
C ASP A 16 11.93 -5.67 -3.63
N VAL A 17 11.49 -5.52 -4.87
CA VAL A 17 10.70 -4.38 -5.36
C VAL A 17 9.36 -4.89 -5.88
N VAL A 18 8.27 -4.33 -5.37
CA VAL A 18 6.92 -4.59 -5.84
C VAL A 18 6.34 -3.33 -6.47
N CYS A 19 5.89 -3.46 -7.70
CA CYS A 19 5.25 -2.39 -8.44
C CYS A 19 3.73 -2.63 -8.47
N PHE A 20 2.95 -1.69 -7.95
CA PHE A 20 1.50 -1.66 -8.16
C PHE A 20 1.13 -0.59 -9.17
N ASP A 21 0.64 -1.02 -10.32
CA ASP A 21 -0.01 -0.12 -11.25
C ASP A 21 -1.46 0.16 -10.78
N GLU A 22 -1.94 1.37 -11.01
CA GLU A 22 -3.29 1.82 -10.66
C GLU A 22 -3.70 1.54 -9.20
N PHE A 23 -2.89 2.01 -8.26
CA PHE A 23 -3.12 1.82 -6.83
C PHE A 23 -4.39 2.54 -6.34
N PHE A 24 -5.48 1.78 -6.26
CA PHE A 24 -6.82 2.24 -5.92
C PHE A 24 -7.51 1.27 -4.96
N VAL A 25 -8.25 1.80 -3.98
CA VAL A 25 -8.94 1.00 -2.95
C VAL A 25 -10.36 1.53 -2.77
N SER A 26 -11.37 0.68 -3.01
CA SER A 26 -12.79 1.03 -2.88
C SER A 26 -13.59 0.16 -1.91
N ASP A 27 -13.15 -1.07 -1.62
CA ASP A 27 -13.84 -1.97 -0.69
C ASP A 27 -13.12 -2.10 0.66
N ILE A 28 -13.89 -2.36 1.73
CA ILE A 28 -13.34 -2.55 3.08
C ILE A 28 -12.43 -3.79 3.18
N THR A 29 -12.77 -4.86 2.49
CA THR A 29 -12.02 -6.12 2.52
C THR A 29 -10.64 -5.92 1.92
N ASP A 30 -10.58 -5.28 0.75
CA ASP A 30 -9.33 -4.95 0.06
C ASP A 30 -8.48 -4.01 0.92
N ALA A 31 -9.08 -2.98 1.52
CA ALA A 31 -8.39 -2.06 2.41
C ALA A 31 -7.71 -2.80 3.57
N MET A 32 -8.40 -3.74 4.22
CA MET A 32 -7.84 -4.48 5.36
C MET A 32 -6.74 -5.45 4.95
N ILE A 33 -6.91 -6.15 3.84
CA ILE A 33 -5.89 -7.06 3.29
C ILE A 33 -4.65 -6.25 2.91
N LEU A 34 -4.83 -5.17 2.17
CA LEU A 34 -3.74 -4.33 1.70
C LEU A 34 -2.97 -3.68 2.84
N ALA A 35 -3.66 -3.13 3.85
CA ALA A 35 -3.02 -2.55 5.02
C ALA A 35 -2.08 -3.55 5.71
N THR A 36 -2.55 -4.78 5.89
CA THR A 36 -1.79 -5.84 6.54
C THR A 36 -0.63 -6.30 5.66
N LEU A 37 -0.85 -6.46 4.35
CA LEU A 37 0.20 -6.86 3.41
C LEU A 37 1.33 -5.83 3.34
N LEU A 38 1.01 -4.54 3.21
CA LEU A 38 1.99 -3.46 3.20
C LEU A 38 2.83 -3.43 4.46
N GLN A 39 2.20 -3.63 5.62
CA GLN A 39 2.92 -3.73 6.89
C GLN A 39 3.94 -4.87 6.88
N GLU A 40 3.54 -6.05 6.40
CA GLU A 40 4.41 -7.22 6.34
C GLU A 40 5.54 -7.07 5.30
N MET A 41 5.26 -6.43 4.16
CA MET A 41 6.27 -6.10 3.15
C MET A 41 7.30 -5.11 3.70
N PHE A 42 6.87 -4.03 4.35
CA PHE A 42 7.79 -3.02 4.89
C PHE A 42 8.64 -3.54 6.06
N LYS A 43 8.11 -4.46 6.89
CA LYS A 43 8.90 -5.18 7.90
C LYS A 43 10.07 -5.95 7.29
N ARG A 44 9.90 -6.45 6.06
CA ARG A 44 10.90 -7.20 5.28
C ARG A 44 11.78 -6.31 4.40
N GLN A 45 11.71 -4.99 4.60
CA GLN A 45 12.47 -3.99 3.83
C GLN A 45 12.22 -4.10 2.32
N MET A 46 11.03 -4.53 1.92
CA MET A 46 10.62 -4.50 0.52
C MET A 46 10.32 -3.06 0.10
N ILE A 47 10.55 -2.77 -1.18
CA ILE A 47 10.32 -1.47 -1.79
C ILE A 47 8.97 -1.52 -2.51
N LEU A 48 8.12 -0.53 -2.23
CA LEU A 48 6.88 -0.31 -2.96
C LEU A 48 7.09 0.80 -3.98
N VAL A 49 6.77 0.53 -5.24
CA VAL A 49 6.57 1.53 -6.29
C VAL A 49 5.10 1.47 -6.69
N ALA A 50 4.43 2.61 -6.77
CA ALA A 50 3.02 2.63 -7.15
C ALA A 50 2.67 3.83 -8.02
N THR A 51 1.77 3.63 -8.98
CA THR A 51 1.09 4.72 -9.71
C THR A 51 -0.32 4.87 -9.16
N SER A 52 -0.85 6.09 -9.09
CA SER A 52 -2.24 6.30 -8.67
C SER A 52 -2.77 7.63 -9.19
N ASN A 53 -4.06 7.67 -9.50
CA ASN A 53 -4.81 8.90 -9.76
C ASN A 53 -5.35 9.53 -8.45
N ILE A 54 -5.06 8.93 -7.30
CA ILE A 54 -5.49 9.39 -5.99
C ILE A 54 -4.27 9.60 -5.11
N GLU A 55 -4.14 10.80 -4.56
CA GLU A 55 -3.10 11.09 -3.57
C GLU A 55 -3.19 10.09 -2.40
N PRO A 56 -2.05 9.63 -1.82
CA PRO A 56 -2.06 8.63 -0.75
C PRO A 56 -3.00 8.96 0.43
N GLN A 57 -3.05 10.24 0.82
CA GLN A 57 -3.94 10.75 1.88
C GLN A 57 -5.44 10.56 1.59
N ASN A 58 -5.81 10.49 0.32
CA ASN A 58 -7.18 10.33 -0.17
C ASN A 58 -7.53 8.87 -0.51
N LEU A 59 -6.61 7.93 -0.33
CA LEU A 59 -6.91 6.52 -0.52
C LEU A 59 -8.04 6.07 0.42
N TYR A 60 -8.96 5.27 -0.13
CA TYR A 60 -10.14 4.77 0.58
C TYR A 60 -10.95 5.86 1.29
N ARG A 61 -10.97 7.09 0.74
CA ARG A 61 -11.73 8.22 1.30
C ARG A 61 -13.21 7.88 1.38
N ASN A 62 -13.85 8.25 2.50
CA ASN A 62 -15.24 7.92 2.83
C ASN A 62 -15.58 6.42 2.92
N GLY A 63 -14.56 5.55 2.87
CA GLY A 63 -14.74 4.11 3.02
C GLY A 63 -15.28 3.72 4.40
N LEU A 64 -15.99 2.60 4.45
CA LEU A 64 -16.51 2.04 5.70
C LEU A 64 -15.35 1.75 6.65
N GLN A 65 -15.44 2.25 7.89
CA GLN A 65 -14.38 2.09 8.90
C GLN A 65 -12.98 2.55 8.42
N ARG A 66 -12.90 3.59 7.59
CA ARG A 66 -11.63 4.18 7.08
C ARG A 66 -10.56 4.38 8.15
N ALA A 67 -10.93 4.66 9.40
CA ALA A 67 -9.98 4.76 10.52
C ALA A 67 -9.05 3.54 10.65
N ARG A 68 -9.50 2.34 10.26
CA ARG A 68 -8.67 1.12 10.24
C ARG A 68 -7.65 1.09 9.10
N PHE A 69 -7.88 1.86 8.04
CA PHE A 69 -6.98 1.98 6.89
C PHE A 69 -5.97 3.14 7.04
N LEU A 70 -6.25 4.11 7.92
CA LEU A 70 -5.32 5.22 8.21
C LEU A 70 -3.88 4.76 8.51
N PRO A 71 -3.64 3.69 9.30
CA PRO A 71 -2.27 3.21 9.52
C PRO A 71 -1.55 2.80 8.23
N ALA A 72 -2.28 2.29 7.22
CA ALA A 72 -1.69 1.96 5.92
C ALA A 72 -1.28 3.21 5.15
N ILE A 73 -2.12 4.25 5.18
CA ILE A 73 -1.80 5.57 4.61
C ILE A 73 -0.57 6.15 5.30
N ASP A 74 -0.52 6.11 6.64
CA ASP A 74 0.62 6.62 7.42
C ASP A 74 1.91 5.86 7.06
N MET A 75 1.83 4.54 6.88
CA MET A 75 2.98 3.74 6.43
C MET A 75 3.44 4.14 5.03
N ILE A 76 2.53 4.33 4.08
CA ILE A 76 2.86 4.78 2.72
C ILE A 76 3.55 6.15 2.80
N LEU A 77 2.96 7.12 3.50
CA LEU A 77 3.54 8.46 3.62
C LEU A 77 4.89 8.49 4.34
N ALA A 78 5.13 7.56 5.27
CA ALA A 78 6.39 7.47 6.01
C ALA A 78 7.49 6.69 5.26
N ARG A 79 7.13 5.81 4.31
CA ARG A 79 8.06 4.88 3.66
C ARG A 79 8.22 5.10 2.15
N CYS A 80 7.33 5.86 1.53
CA CYS A 80 7.35 6.16 0.11
C CYS A 80 7.56 7.67 -0.10
N GLU A 81 8.32 8.01 -1.13
CA GLU A 81 8.38 9.36 -1.65
C GLU A 81 7.19 9.59 -2.60
N VAL A 82 6.40 10.63 -2.35
CA VAL A 82 5.22 10.95 -3.17
C VAL A 82 5.64 11.95 -4.25
N LEU A 83 5.57 11.51 -5.51
CA LEU A 83 5.85 12.33 -6.68
C LEU A 83 4.56 12.59 -7.44
N ASN A 84 4.16 13.85 -7.53
CA ASN A 84 2.99 14.25 -8.31
C ASN A 84 3.38 14.36 -9.79
N VAL A 85 2.71 13.56 -10.62
CA VAL A 85 2.90 13.56 -12.08
C VAL A 85 1.82 14.45 -12.69
N ASP A 86 1.84 15.75 -12.37
CA ASP A 86 1.13 16.74 -13.18
C ASP A 86 2.00 17.03 -14.39
N SER A 87 1.40 16.96 -15.59
CA SER A 87 1.95 17.19 -16.93
C SER A 87 3.35 17.81 -16.89
N GLY A 88 4.39 16.97 -16.88
CA GLY A 88 5.74 17.40 -16.56
C GLY A 88 6.23 18.53 -17.49
N VAL A 89 6.78 19.59 -16.90
CA VAL A 89 7.47 20.72 -17.56
C VAL A 89 6.67 21.48 -18.62
#